data_AF-A0ABD2QP64-F1
#
_entry.id   AF-A0ABD2QP64-F1
#
_cell.length_a   1.000
_cell.length_b   1.000
_cell.length_c   1.000
_cell.angle_alpha   90.00
_cell.angle_beta   90.00
_cell.angle_gamma   90.00
#
_symmetry.space_group_name_H-M   'P 1'
#
loop_
_entity.id
_entity.type
_entity.pdbx_description
1 polymer ?
#
loop_
_entity_poly.entity_id
_entity_poly.type
_entity_poly.pdbx_seq_one_letter_code
_entity_poly.pdbx_strand_id
1 'polypeptide(L)'
;MSKEGTPTETEPSPQQLIDEKLLQNHIEKTILTVIGGPVPPLQAALAEDHAMESLKKFISDPSTNAIVVTKCLKNDIAENTENVEITYNISTEIRFYSSKFSKFVIKFPLSPE
;
A
#
# COMPACT_ATOMS: atom_id res chain seq x y z
N MET A 1 2.39 55.62 -13.74
CA MET A 1 1.88 54.93 -12.53
C MET A 1 1.57 53.51 -12.92
N SER A 2 2.51 52.60 -12.63
CA SER A 2 2.38 51.17 -12.84
C SER A 2 1.46 50.59 -11.76
N LYS A 3 0.50 49.75 -12.14
CA LYS A 3 -0.19 48.87 -11.18
C LYS A 3 0.30 47.45 -11.42
N GLU A 4 0.92 46.91 -10.39
CA GLU A 4 1.30 45.51 -10.20
C GLU A 4 0.19 44.57 -10.66
N GLY A 5 0.54 43.69 -11.60
CA GLY A 5 -0.18 42.44 -11.81
C GLY A 5 0.33 41.44 -10.78
N THR A 6 -0.55 41.05 -9.87
CA THR A 6 -0.40 40.00 -8.87
C THR A 6 0.19 38.73 -9.49
N PRO A 7 1.18 38.05 -8.87
CA PRO A 7 1.60 36.74 -9.33
C PRO A 7 0.45 35.76 -9.12
N THR A 8 0.02 35.11 -10.19
CA THR A 8 -0.90 33.98 -10.15
C THR A 8 -0.29 32.93 -9.23
N GLU A 9 -0.90 32.73 -8.07
CA GLU A 9 -0.60 31.63 -7.17
C GLU A 9 -0.95 30.35 -7.94
N THR A 10 0.08 29.71 -8.50
CA THR A 10 -0.04 28.38 -9.11
C THR A 10 -0.38 27.43 -7.98
N GLU A 11 -1.68 27.21 -7.77
CA GLU A 11 -2.18 26.08 -7.01
C GLU A 11 -1.45 24.83 -7.52
N PRO A 12 -0.72 24.08 -6.67
CA PRO A 12 -0.04 22.89 -7.12
C PRO A 12 -1.10 21.93 -7.63
N SER A 13 -1.14 21.72 -8.95
CA SER A 13 -2.02 20.74 -9.56
C SER A 13 -1.81 19.41 -8.82
N PRO A 14 -2.86 18.78 -8.27
CA PRO A 14 -2.72 17.61 -7.38
C PRO A 14 -2.24 16.34 -8.12
N GLN A 15 -1.77 16.49 -9.35
CA GLN A 15 -1.17 15.44 -10.17
C GLN A 15 0.33 15.30 -9.88
N GLN A 16 0.74 15.23 -8.61
CA GLN A 16 1.99 14.53 -8.32
C GLN A 16 1.74 13.07 -8.69
N LEU A 17 2.11 12.72 -9.92
CA LEU A 17 2.04 11.38 -10.48
C LEU A 17 2.72 10.43 -9.48
N ILE A 18 1.93 9.73 -8.67
CA ILE A 18 2.48 8.80 -7.68
C ILE A 18 3.12 7.67 -8.49
N ASP A 19 4.45 7.57 -8.42
CA ASP A 19 5.20 6.47 -9.01
C ASP A 19 4.98 5.19 -8.20
N GLU A 20 4.92 4.05 -8.88
CA GLU A 20 4.76 2.73 -8.26
C GLU A 20 5.81 2.48 -7.16
N LYS A 21 7.05 2.91 -7.38
CA LYS A 21 8.14 2.78 -6.40
C LYS A 21 7.91 3.62 -5.15
N LEU A 22 7.33 4.82 -5.31
CA LEU A 22 7.00 5.67 -4.17
C LEU A 22 5.93 5.00 -3.31
N LEU A 23 4.91 4.42 -3.96
CA LEU A 23 3.84 3.68 -3.29
C LEU A 23 4.39 2.41 -2.60
N GLN A 24 5.23 1.62 -3.27
CA GLN A 24 5.90 0.45 -2.68
C GLN A 24 6.69 0.82 -1.43
N ASN A 25 7.52 1.87 -1.49
CA ASN A 25 8.31 2.34 -0.36
C ASN A 25 7.42 2.82 0.80
N HIS A 26 6.30 3.48 0.48
CA HIS A 26 5.34 3.91 1.49
C HIS A 26 4.67 2.71 2.16
N ILE A 27 4.24 1.71 1.38
CA ILE A 27 3.68 0.46 1.90
C ILE A 27 4.71 -0.26 2.78
N GLU A 28 5.96 -0.40 2.34
CA GLU A 28 7.03 -1.03 3.10
C GLU A 28 7.18 -0.40 4.49
N LYS A 29 7.38 0.92 4.54
CA LYS A 29 7.50 1.66 5.81
C LYS A 29 6.27 1.55 6.70
N THR A 30 5.08 1.64 6.10
CA THR A 30 3.82 1.59 6.83
C THR A 30 3.60 0.22 7.45
N ILE A 31 3.82 -0.86 6.70
CA ILE A 31 3.63 -2.22 7.19
C ILE A 31 4.63 -2.57 8.30
N LEU A 32 5.89 -2.14 8.15
CA LEU A 32 6.89 -2.32 9.21
C LEU A 32 6.54 -1.59 10.50
N THR A 33 5.93 -0.41 10.38
CA THR A 33 5.54 0.41 11.54
C THR A 33 4.27 -0.11 12.21
N VAL A 34 3.27 -0.52 11.42
CA VAL A 34 1.92 -0.82 11.90
C VAL A 34 1.74 -2.31 12.25
N ILE A 35 2.28 -3.21 11.43
CA ILE A 35 2.13 -4.67 11.59
C ILE A 35 3.41 -5.31 12.12
N GLY A 36 4.55 -4.72 11.79
CA GLY A 36 5.85 -5.35 11.96
C GLY A 36 6.02 -6.63 11.14
N GLY A 37 7.20 -7.21 11.24
CA GLY A 37 7.58 -8.42 10.51
C GLY A 37 8.80 -8.22 9.62
N PRO A 38 9.21 -9.27 8.91
CA PRO A 38 10.43 -9.26 8.14
C PRO A 38 10.28 -8.43 6.85
N VAL A 39 11.27 -7.57 6.59
CA VAL A 39 11.36 -6.77 5.35
C VAL A 39 11.46 -7.65 4.09
N PRO A 40 12.33 -8.70 4.04
CA PRO A 40 12.56 -9.42 2.79
C PRO A 40 11.30 -10.09 2.21
N PRO A 41 10.44 -10.76 3.00
CA PRO A 41 9.19 -11.32 2.47
C PRO A 41 8.19 -10.26 1.97
N LEU A 42 8.18 -9.07 2.57
CA LEU A 42 7.33 -7.98 2.10
C LEU A 42 7.83 -7.44 0.77
N GLN A 43 9.15 -7.24 0.63
CA GLN A 43 9.75 -6.79 -0.63
C GLN A 43 9.57 -7.82 -1.75
N ALA A 44 9.69 -9.11 -1.45
CA ALA A 44 9.41 -10.18 -2.39
C ALA A 44 7.95 -10.11 -2.87
N ALA A 45 6.99 -10.02 -1.94
CA ALA A 45 5.58 -9.92 -2.29
C ALA A 45 5.27 -8.65 -3.09
N LEU A 46 5.88 -7.52 -2.75
CA LEU A 46 5.75 -6.26 -3.49
C LEU A 46 6.35 -6.34 -4.89
N ALA A 47 7.26 -7.27 -5.19
CA ALA A 47 7.88 -7.44 -6.49
C ALA A 47 7.13 -8.43 -7.40
N GLU A 48 6.11 -9.13 -6.89
CA GLU A 48 5.32 -10.06 -7.68
C GLU A 48 4.46 -9.32 -8.73
N ASP A 49 4.27 -9.94 -9.89
CA ASP A 49 3.52 -9.34 -11.01
C ASP A 49 2.10 -8.91 -10.59
N HIS A 50 1.42 -9.75 -9.82
CA HIS A 50 0.05 -9.47 -9.34
C HIS A 50 0.00 -8.24 -8.40
N ALA A 51 1.06 -8.02 -7.61
CA ALA A 51 1.16 -6.89 -6.71
C ALA A 51 1.40 -5.61 -7.53
N MET A 52 2.31 -5.67 -8.51
CA MET A 52 2.52 -4.59 -9.48
C MET A 52 1.23 -4.19 -10.19
N GLU A 53 0.48 -5.15 -10.72
CA GLU A 53 -0.80 -4.89 -11.36
C GLU A 53 -1.81 -4.24 -10.40
N SER A 54 -1.86 -4.69 -9.14
CA SER A 54 -2.71 -4.11 -8.10
C SER A 54 -2.33 -2.65 -7.78
N LEU A 55 -1.04 -2.35 -7.69
CA LEU A 55 -0.53 -0.99 -7.44
C LEU A 55 -0.80 -0.07 -8.64
N LYS A 56 -0.54 -0.54 -9.87
CA LYS A 56 -0.86 0.22 -11.10
C LYS A 56 -2.34 0.53 -11.19
N LYS A 57 -3.19 -0.46 -10.89
CA LYS A 57 -4.64 -0.29 -10.87
C LYS A 57 -5.04 0.75 -9.83
N PHE A 58 -4.49 0.69 -8.62
CA PHE A 58 -4.73 1.69 -7.58
C PHE A 58 -4.32 3.11 -7.99
N ILE A 59 -3.21 3.27 -8.71
CA ILE A 59 -2.75 4.58 -9.19
C ILE A 59 -3.62 5.09 -10.36
N SER A 60 -4.02 4.20 -11.27
CA SER A 60 -4.59 4.58 -12.58
C SER A 60 -6.11 4.55 -12.65
N ASP A 61 -6.78 3.73 -11.82
CA ASP A 61 -8.24 3.57 -11.80
C ASP A 61 -8.83 4.29 -10.58
N PRO A 62 -9.55 5.42 -10.78
CA PRO A 62 -10.20 6.17 -9.70
C PRO A 62 -11.21 5.36 -8.88
N SER A 63 -11.73 4.25 -9.42
CA SER A 63 -12.65 3.36 -8.72
C SER A 63 -11.93 2.51 -7.67
N THR A 64 -10.62 2.32 -7.84
CA THR A 64 -9.76 1.51 -6.97
C THR A 64 -9.20 2.36 -5.83
N ASN A 65 -9.95 2.43 -4.73
CA ASN A 65 -9.68 3.36 -3.63
C ASN A 65 -8.94 2.75 -2.42
N ALA A 66 -8.49 1.50 -2.53
CA ALA A 66 -7.80 0.80 -1.45
C ALA A 66 -6.76 -0.20 -1.96
N ILE A 67 -5.66 -0.28 -1.20
CA ILE A 67 -4.72 -1.41 -1.23
C ILE A 67 -4.83 -2.15 0.09
N VAL A 68 -4.91 -3.47 -0.02
CA VAL A 68 -4.97 -4.41 1.09
C VAL A 68 -3.67 -5.20 1.11
N VAL A 69 -2.97 -5.13 2.23
CA VAL A 69 -1.81 -5.97 2.49
C VAL A 69 -2.18 -6.96 3.58
N THR A 70 -2.11 -8.25 3.26
CA THR A 70 -2.41 -9.34 4.19
C THR A 70 -1.12 -10.03 4.60
N LYS A 71 -0.84 -10.07 5.89
CA LYS A 71 0.26 -10.88 6.46
C LYS A 71 -0.26 -12.28 6.76
N CYS A 72 0.34 -13.28 6.14
CA CYS A 72 -0.02 -14.68 6.28
C CYS A 72 1.08 -15.44 7.06
N LEU A 73 0.66 -16.35 7.94
CA LEU A 73 1.56 -17.27 8.63
C LEU A 73 1.49 -18.61 7.92
N LYS A 74 2.58 -19.04 7.30
CA LYS A 74 2.72 -20.32 6.64
C LYS A 74 3.15 -21.35 7.69
N ASN A 75 2.23 -21.68 8.61
CA ASN A 75 2.12 -22.95 9.35
C ASN A 75 1.08 -22.82 10.48
N ASP A 76 0.02 -23.59 10.39
CA ASP A 76 -0.90 -23.93 11.50
C ASP A 76 -0.69 -25.41 11.91
N ILE A 77 0.49 -25.98 11.64
CA ILE A 77 0.80 -27.39 11.90
C ILE A 77 2.18 -27.53 12.57
N ALA A 78 2.15 -28.15 13.74
CA ALA A 78 3.23 -28.77 14.52
C ALA A 78 4.09 -27.89 15.45
N GLU A 79 3.96 -28.23 16.73
CA GLU A 79 4.82 -27.97 17.89
C GLU A 79 6.28 -27.55 17.61
N ASN A 80 6.75 -26.53 18.34
CA ASN A 80 8.16 -26.25 18.65
C ASN A 80 9.12 -25.98 17.48
N THR A 81 8.76 -25.13 16.52
CA THR A 81 9.77 -24.50 15.65
C THR A 81 9.67 -22.98 15.71
N GLU A 82 10.75 -22.34 16.17
CA GLU A 82 10.90 -20.88 16.37
C GLU A 82 10.84 -20.05 15.06
N ASN A 83 10.57 -20.68 13.91
CA ASN A 83 10.59 -20.07 12.59
C ASN A 83 9.23 -20.20 11.90
N VAL A 84 8.27 -19.37 12.32
CA VAL A 84 7.02 -19.22 11.58
C VAL A 84 7.33 -18.46 10.28
N GLU A 85 7.13 -19.12 9.14
CA GLU A 85 7.37 -18.50 7.83
C GLU A 85 6.26 -17.47 7.56
N ILE A 86 6.66 -16.19 7.43
CA ILE A 86 5.73 -15.08 7.17
C ILE A 86 5.73 -14.80 5.67
N THR A 87 4.53 -14.74 5.09
CA THR A 87 4.31 -14.30 3.70
C THR A 87 3.36 -13.10 3.67
N TYR A 88 3.38 -12.34 2.56
CA TYR A 88 2.50 -11.20 2.36
C TYR A 88 1.73 -11.36 1.05
N ASN A 89 0.50 -10.84 1.02
CA ASN A 89 -0.33 -10.77 -0.19
C ASN A 89 -0.82 -9.34 -0.39
N ILE A 90 -0.70 -8.81 -1.60
CA ILE A 90 -1.08 -7.44 -1.96
C ILE A 90 -2.22 -7.49 -2.97
N SER A 91 -3.34 -6.84 -2.65
CA SER A 91 -4.52 -6.83 -3.50
C SER A 91 -5.31 -5.53 -3.40
N THR A 92 -6.15 -5.27 -4.39
CA THR A 92 -7.19 -4.22 -4.34
C THR A 92 -8.51 -4.74 -3.78
N GLU A 93 -8.64 -6.05 -3.61
CA GLU A 93 -9.87 -6.67 -3.11
C GLU A 93 -9.88 -6.76 -1.59
N ILE A 94 -10.96 -6.26 -0.97
CA ILE A 94 -11.18 -6.36 0.47
C ILE A 94 -11.92 -7.67 0.75
N ARG A 95 -11.18 -8.69 1.20
CA ARG A 95 -11.75 -9.98 1.63
C ARG A 95 -11.68 -10.16 3.13
N PHE A 96 -12.81 -10.54 3.74
CA PHE A 96 -12.86 -10.84 5.17
C PHE A 96 -12.54 -12.31 5.44
N TYR A 97 -11.26 -12.68 5.50
CA TYR A 97 -10.86 -13.99 6.04
C TYR A 97 -11.03 -14.05 7.57
N SER A 98 -11.64 -15.11 8.09
CA SER A 98 -12.00 -15.26 9.50
C SER A 98 -10.77 -15.47 10.43
N SER A 99 -10.90 -14.89 11.64
CA SER A 99 -10.18 -15.03 12.92
C SER A 99 -8.65 -15.01 13.08
N LYS A 100 -7.79 -15.20 12.06
CA LYS A 100 -6.33 -15.31 12.31
C LYS A 100 -5.42 -14.29 11.61
N PHE A 101 -5.97 -13.34 10.84
CA PHE A 101 -5.16 -12.42 10.01
C PHE A 101 -5.36 -10.96 10.40
N SER A 102 -4.28 -10.28 10.76
CA SER A 102 -4.24 -8.83 10.96
C SER A 102 -4.41 -8.15 9.60
N LYS A 103 -5.55 -7.47 9.38
CA LYS A 103 -5.85 -6.75 8.14
C LYS A 103 -5.63 -5.27 8.36
N PHE A 104 -4.91 -4.63 7.44
CA PHE A 104 -4.76 -3.18 7.42
C PHE A 104 -5.17 -2.67 6.05
N VAL A 105 -6.08 -1.69 6.08
CA VAL A 105 -6.59 -1.00 4.89
C VAL A 105 -5.88 0.35 4.86
N ILE A 106 -5.09 0.59 3.82
CA ILE A 106 -4.55 1.93 3.57
C ILE A 106 -5.54 2.65 2.66
N LYS A 107 -6.33 3.55 3.25
CA LYS A 107 -7.23 4.46 2.52
C LYS A 107 -6.56 5.82 2.46
N PHE A 108 -6.24 6.27 1.25
CA PHE A 108 -5.80 7.65 1.05
C PHE A 108 -7.03 8.55 0.94
N PRO A 109 -7.05 9.73 1.58
CA PRO A 109 -8.15 10.66 1.42
C PRO A 109 -8.19 11.14 -0.04
N LEU A 110 -9.34 10.95 -0.70
CA LEU A 110 -9.67 11.71 -1.90
C LEU A 110 -9.79 13.17 -1.45
N SER A 111 -9.10 14.07 -2.15
CA SER A 111 -9.23 15.51 -1.90
C SER A 111 -10.71 15.89 -2.02
N PRO A 112 -11.28 16.63 -1.05
CA PRO A 112 -12.65 17.11 -1.18
C PRO A 112 -12.73 18.08 -2.36
N GLU A 113 -13.73 17.88 -3.23
CA GLU A 113 -14.17 18.84 -4.25
C GLU A 113 -14.65 20.16 -3.62
#